data_AF-A0A2X0JC16-F1
#
_entry.id   AF-A0A2X0JC16-F1
#
_cell.length_a   1.000
_cell.length_b   1.000
_cell.length_c   1.000
_cell.angle_alpha   90.00
_cell.angle_beta   90.00
_cell.angle_gamma   90.00
#
_symmetry.space_group_name_H-M   'P 1'
#
loop_
_entity.id
_entity.type
_entity.pdbx_description
1 polymer ?
#
loop_
_entity_poly.entity_id
_entity_poly.type
_entity_poly.pdbx_seq_one_letter_code
_entity_poly.pdbx_strand_id
1 'polypeptide(L)'
;MSLVVDFKEFSAKTTLFAALSAAYPDRPLHRIDAVAAVSRFGTELQEVAARCVDELVAEDRAPEVVFGYCSAAGLALHIAAGLEARGLRRPPVILVEPSWLTPELVRRDVDALSGSEFGTYQGPADLSSIMPELRGPLERKLRDEGVDEEEIDLCVDIMAERLRAWFTFLVAAESADVPTEVIPVGVMLADDGARFPHPAWPEGSVRIEYLAGRSGELLGRLESMETLELLWQRACAIPR
;
A
#
# COMPACT_ATOMS: atom_id res chain seq x y z
N MET A 1 19.71 -4.79 -4.69
CA MET A 1 18.81 -3.84 -4.01
C MET A 1 17.40 -4.40 -4.01
N SER A 2 16.64 -4.24 -2.94
CA SER A 2 15.21 -4.55 -2.93
C SER A 2 14.36 -3.28 -3.01
N LEU A 3 13.22 -3.38 -3.69
CA LEU A 3 12.25 -2.31 -3.81
C LEU A 3 11.11 -2.55 -2.82
N VAL A 4 10.69 -1.52 -2.09
CA VAL A 4 9.52 -1.53 -1.22
C VAL A 4 8.51 -0.53 -1.75
N VAL A 5 7.32 -1.03 -2.07
CA VAL A 5 6.17 -0.22 -2.48
C VAL A 5 5.17 -0.23 -1.34
N ASP A 6 5.12 0.89 -0.62
CA ASP A 6 4.25 1.09 0.53
C ASP A 6 3.73 2.53 0.55
N PHE A 7 3.11 2.95 1.65
CA PHE A 7 2.75 4.34 1.87
C PHE A 7 2.82 4.63 3.37
N LYS A 8 2.91 5.91 3.72
CA LYS A 8 2.76 6.34 5.11
C LYS A 8 1.28 6.58 5.39
N GLU A 9 0.67 5.68 6.17
CA GLU A 9 -0.71 5.85 6.63
C GLU A 9 -0.84 7.09 7.54
N PHE A 10 -2.06 7.60 7.72
CA PHE A 10 -2.39 8.66 8.68
C PHE A 10 -2.21 8.28 10.15
N SER A 11 -1.92 7.00 10.41
CA SER A 11 -1.77 6.46 11.75
C SER A 11 -0.33 6.58 12.27
N ALA A 12 -0.13 6.32 13.56
CA ALA A 12 1.19 6.19 14.17
C ALA A 12 1.92 4.89 13.76
N LYS A 13 1.34 4.06 12.87
CA LYS A 13 1.94 2.80 12.45
C LYS A 13 3.19 3.03 11.61
N THR A 14 4.15 2.13 11.75
CA THR A 14 5.37 2.12 10.92
C THR A 14 5.04 1.73 9.48
N THR A 15 5.86 2.16 8.51
CA THR A 15 5.77 1.65 7.13
C THR A 15 6.56 0.33 6.99
N LEU A 16 6.28 -0.44 5.92
CA LEU A 16 7.04 -1.67 5.63
C LEU A 16 8.51 -1.34 5.38
N PHE A 17 8.80 -0.26 4.65
CA PHE A 17 10.16 0.20 4.42
C PHE A 17 10.90 0.51 5.72
N ALA A 18 10.25 1.20 6.67
CA ALA A 18 10.85 1.49 7.97
C ALA A 18 11.09 0.23 8.79
N ALA A 19 10.15 -0.73 8.78
CA ALA A 19 10.31 -2.02 9.46
C ALA A 19 11.48 -2.83 8.89
N LEU A 20 11.56 -2.95 7.55
CA LEU A 20 12.66 -3.67 6.88
C LEU A 20 14.00 -2.98 7.07
N SER A 21 14.05 -1.64 7.00
CA SER A 21 15.29 -0.88 7.20
C SER A 21 15.84 -1.06 8.62
N ALA A 22 14.96 -1.12 9.62
CA ALA A 22 15.36 -1.34 11.01
C ALA A 22 15.82 -2.79 11.26
N ALA A 23 15.13 -3.78 10.67
CA ALA A 23 15.47 -5.19 10.82
C ALA A 23 16.73 -5.60 10.04
N TYR A 24 17.00 -4.96 8.89
CA TYR A 24 18.06 -5.34 7.96
C TYR A 24 18.88 -4.12 7.49
N PRO A 25 19.62 -3.45 8.39
CA PRO A 25 20.31 -2.19 8.10
C PRO A 25 21.39 -2.31 7.00
N ASP A 26 21.96 -3.51 6.82
CA ASP A 26 23.01 -3.76 5.83
C ASP A 26 22.45 -4.09 4.43
N ARG A 27 21.13 -4.18 4.26
CA ARG A 27 20.50 -4.51 2.99
C ARG A 27 20.05 -3.24 2.26
N PRO A 28 20.47 -3.03 0.99
CA PRO A 28 20.07 -1.85 0.24
C PRO A 28 18.59 -1.91 -0.14
N LEU A 29 17.80 -0.97 0.40
CA LEU A 29 16.37 -0.80 0.15
C LEU A 29 16.11 0.52 -0.60
N HIS A 30 15.18 0.46 -1.56
CA HIS A 30 14.60 1.65 -2.21
C HIS A 30 13.11 1.67 -1.96
N ARG A 31 12.56 2.87 -1.70
CA ARG A 31 11.13 3.05 -1.39
C ARG A 31 10.44 3.80 -2.51
N ILE A 32 9.31 3.25 -2.96
CA ILE A 32 8.29 4.00 -3.71
C ILE A 32 7.11 4.21 -2.77
N ASP A 33 6.85 5.47 -2.43
CA ASP A 33 5.63 5.86 -1.71
C ASP A 33 4.48 5.96 -2.71
N ALA A 34 3.53 5.02 -2.64
CA ALA A 34 2.47 4.87 -3.63
C ALA A 34 1.56 6.11 -3.72
N VAL A 35 1.31 6.78 -2.59
CA VAL A 35 0.50 8.00 -2.53
C VAL A 35 1.22 9.15 -3.21
N ALA A 36 2.52 9.31 -2.93
CA ALA A 36 3.33 10.32 -3.59
C ALA A 36 3.49 10.04 -5.10
N ALA A 37 3.62 8.77 -5.49
CA ALA A 37 3.75 8.38 -6.89
C ALA A 37 2.50 8.73 -7.71
N VAL A 38 1.29 8.42 -7.21
CA VAL A 38 0.03 8.84 -7.84
C VAL A 38 -0.08 10.36 -7.92
N SER A 39 0.25 11.06 -6.84
CA SER A 39 0.21 12.53 -6.82
C SER A 39 1.16 13.16 -7.84
N ARG A 40 2.27 12.50 -8.16
CA ARG A 40 3.29 12.98 -9.11
C ARG A 40 3.00 12.59 -10.56
N PHE A 41 2.52 11.37 -10.79
CA PHE A 41 2.47 10.78 -12.13
C PHE A 41 1.07 10.66 -12.72
N GLY A 42 0.02 10.87 -11.93
CA GLY A 42 -1.37 10.78 -12.38
C GLY A 42 -2.15 9.68 -11.65
N THR A 43 -3.43 9.53 -12.00
CA THR A 43 -4.37 8.63 -11.33
C THR A 43 -4.46 7.24 -11.95
N GLU A 44 -3.89 7.02 -13.14
CA GLU A 44 -3.88 5.71 -13.79
C GLU A 44 -2.73 4.87 -13.24
N LEU A 45 -3.04 3.82 -12.47
CA LEU A 45 -2.02 3.08 -11.71
C LEU A 45 -0.97 2.41 -12.61
N GLN A 46 -1.37 1.95 -13.79
CA GLN A 46 -0.48 1.37 -14.80
C GLN A 46 0.50 2.41 -15.36
N GLU A 47 0.04 3.65 -15.57
CA GLU A 47 0.91 4.74 -16.01
C GLU A 47 1.88 5.16 -14.89
N VAL A 48 1.39 5.23 -13.66
CA VAL A 48 2.22 5.47 -12.46
C VAL A 48 3.32 4.42 -12.35
N ALA A 49 2.97 3.13 -12.51
CA ALA A 49 3.93 2.04 -12.51
C ALA A 49 4.96 2.17 -13.64
N ALA A 50 4.52 2.49 -14.87
CA ALA A 50 5.42 2.69 -16.00
C ALA A 50 6.41 3.83 -15.75
N ARG A 51 5.97 4.94 -15.16
CA ARG A 51 6.87 6.05 -14.78
C ARG A 51 7.86 5.66 -13.70
N CYS A 52 7.43 4.92 -12.68
CA CYS A 52 8.33 4.37 -11.66
C CYS A 52 9.38 3.42 -12.28
N VAL A 53 8.98 2.57 -13.22
CA VAL A 53 9.89 1.67 -13.95
C VAL A 53 10.89 2.46 -14.78
N ASP A 54 10.46 3.49 -15.51
CA ASP A 54 11.34 4.34 -16.31
C ASP A 54 12.40 5.02 -15.43
N GLU A 55 12.04 5.49 -14.22
CA GLU A 55 12.98 6.05 -13.26
C GLU A 55 13.97 5.00 -12.74
N LEU A 56 13.50 3.80 -12.37
CA LEU A 56 14.37 2.70 -11.93
C LEU A 56 15.37 2.28 -13.02
N VAL A 57 14.93 2.23 -14.28
CA VAL A 57 15.80 1.90 -15.43
C VAL A 57 16.82 3.00 -15.69
N ALA A 58 16.39 4.27 -15.68
CA ALA A 58 17.27 5.41 -15.91
C ALA A 58 18.38 5.53 -14.86
N GLU A 59 18.11 5.10 -13.63
CA GLU A 59 19.06 5.11 -12.52
C GLU A 59 19.89 3.81 -12.38
N ASP A 60 19.72 2.84 -13.29
CA ASP A 60 20.32 1.50 -13.22
C ASP A 60 20.02 0.77 -11.89
N ARG A 61 18.77 0.90 -11.41
CA ARG A 61 18.27 0.38 -10.13
C ARG A 61 17.32 -0.79 -10.30
N ALA A 62 17.68 -1.78 -11.11
CA ALA A 62 16.88 -3.00 -11.25
C ALA A 62 16.79 -3.73 -9.90
N PRO A 63 15.59 -3.87 -9.30
CA PRO A 63 15.46 -4.53 -8.01
C PRO A 63 15.62 -6.04 -8.12
N GLU A 64 16.18 -6.65 -7.09
CA GLU A 64 16.33 -8.11 -6.97
C GLU A 64 15.07 -8.76 -6.40
N VAL A 65 14.28 -8.00 -5.64
CA VAL A 65 13.00 -8.39 -5.03
C VAL A 65 12.13 -7.14 -4.92
N VAL A 66 10.83 -7.28 -5.15
CA VAL A 66 9.85 -6.22 -4.92
C VAL A 66 8.93 -6.63 -3.76
N PHE A 67 8.78 -5.74 -2.78
CA PHE A 67 7.82 -5.87 -1.69
C PHE A 67 6.63 -4.95 -1.94
N GLY A 68 5.40 -5.45 -1.78
CA GLY A 68 4.18 -4.65 -1.81
C GLY A 68 3.42 -4.74 -0.49
N TYR A 69 2.92 -3.62 0.03
CA TYR A 69 2.17 -3.58 1.28
C TYR A 69 0.74 -3.05 1.11
N CYS A 70 -0.25 -3.72 1.73
CA CYS A 70 -1.64 -3.26 1.80
C CYS A 70 -2.22 -2.96 0.40
N SER A 71 -2.83 -1.80 0.19
CA SER A 71 -3.37 -1.36 -1.10
C SER A 71 -2.29 -1.05 -2.15
N ALA A 72 -1.01 -0.95 -1.77
CA ALA A 72 0.10 -0.78 -2.72
C ALA A 72 0.53 -2.09 -3.42
N ALA A 73 -0.08 -3.22 -3.07
CA ALA A 73 0.19 -4.51 -3.69
C ALA A 73 -0.01 -4.50 -5.21
N GLY A 74 -1.10 -3.87 -5.70
CA GLY A 74 -1.36 -3.75 -7.15
C GLY A 74 -0.24 -3.00 -7.88
N LEU A 75 0.20 -1.87 -7.32
CA LEU A 75 1.31 -1.08 -7.88
C LEU A 75 2.62 -1.87 -7.89
N ALA A 76 2.92 -2.62 -6.83
CA ALA A 76 4.11 -3.48 -6.76
C ALA A 76 4.14 -4.53 -7.88
N LEU A 77 2.99 -5.17 -8.15
CA LEU A 77 2.87 -6.16 -9.22
C LEU A 77 3.00 -5.51 -10.60
N HIS A 78 2.39 -4.34 -10.84
CA HIS A 78 2.54 -3.58 -12.09
C HIS A 78 3.99 -3.16 -12.35
N ILE A 79 4.72 -2.75 -11.31
CA ILE A 79 6.15 -2.43 -11.44
C ILE A 79 6.95 -3.67 -11.84
N ALA A 80 6.70 -4.83 -11.21
CA ALA A 80 7.39 -6.06 -11.56
C ALA A 80 7.11 -6.50 -13.02
N ALA A 81 5.85 -6.43 -13.46
CA ALA A 81 5.46 -6.67 -14.86
C ALA A 81 6.12 -5.67 -15.81
N GLY A 82 6.12 -4.38 -15.46
CA GLY A 82 6.70 -3.32 -16.27
C GLY A 82 8.22 -3.46 -16.46
N LEU A 83 8.95 -3.89 -15.43
CA LEU A 83 10.39 -4.19 -15.55
C LEU A 83 10.64 -5.29 -16.59
N GLU A 84 9.83 -6.35 -16.59
CA GLU A 84 9.92 -7.41 -17.59
C GLU A 84 9.58 -6.91 -19.01
N ALA A 85 8.54 -6.10 -19.14
CA ALA A 85 8.16 -5.48 -20.40
C ALA A 85 9.26 -4.56 -20.98
N ARG A 86 10.14 -4.02 -20.12
CA ARG A 86 11.36 -3.28 -20.52
C ARG A 86 12.55 -4.18 -20.87
N GLY A 87 12.36 -5.50 -20.93
CA GLY A 87 13.41 -6.47 -21.25
C GLY A 87 14.35 -6.77 -20.08
N LEU A 88 14.04 -6.28 -18.87
CA LEU A 88 14.74 -6.69 -17.66
C LEU A 88 14.18 -8.01 -17.14
N ARG A 89 14.92 -8.65 -16.25
CA ARG A 89 14.38 -9.82 -15.55
C ARG A 89 13.29 -9.39 -14.58
N ARG A 90 12.14 -10.06 -14.61
CA ARG A 90 11.05 -9.85 -13.64
C ARG A 90 11.56 -10.16 -12.22
N PRO A 91 11.54 -9.20 -11.28
CA PRO A 91 11.89 -9.49 -9.90
C PRO A 91 10.81 -10.34 -9.24
N PRO A 92 11.16 -11.30 -8.36
CA PRO A 92 10.18 -11.95 -7.50
C PRO A 92 9.47 -10.94 -6.60
N VAL A 93 8.18 -11.15 -6.39
CA VAL A 93 7.32 -10.26 -5.58
C VAL A 93 6.93 -10.94 -4.27
N ILE A 94 7.06 -10.22 -3.16
CA ILE A 94 6.55 -10.60 -1.84
C ILE A 94 5.48 -9.58 -1.44
N LEU A 95 4.29 -10.05 -1.05
CA LEU A 95 3.21 -9.16 -0.61
C LEU A 95 2.97 -9.30 0.88
N VAL A 96 2.73 -8.18 1.54
CA VAL A 96 2.42 -8.10 2.97
C VAL A 96 1.06 -7.48 3.13
N GLU A 97 0.14 -8.24 3.70
CA GLU A 97 -1.26 -7.85 3.93
C GLU A 97 -1.94 -7.21 2.71
N PRO A 98 -1.79 -7.78 1.49
CA PRO A 98 -2.31 -7.14 0.29
C PRO A 98 -3.82 -6.90 0.39
N SER A 99 -4.25 -5.75 -0.12
CA SER A 99 -5.66 -5.37 -0.20
C SER A 99 -6.05 -5.16 -1.66
N TRP A 100 -7.09 -5.86 -2.10
CA TRP A 100 -7.71 -5.71 -3.41
C TRP A 100 -8.91 -4.80 -3.24
N LEU A 101 -8.74 -3.52 -3.55
CA LEU A 101 -9.75 -2.51 -3.23
C LEU A 101 -11.04 -2.75 -4.03
N THR A 102 -12.14 -2.51 -3.35
CA THR A 102 -13.48 -2.44 -3.94
C THR A 102 -14.12 -1.12 -3.49
N PRO A 103 -15.20 -0.66 -4.13
CA PRO A 103 -15.92 0.53 -3.67
C PRO A 103 -16.32 0.42 -2.19
N GLU A 104 -16.73 -0.76 -1.71
CA GLU A 104 -17.12 -1.01 -0.33
C GLU A 104 -15.94 -0.87 0.65
N LEU A 105 -14.74 -1.30 0.26
CA LEU A 105 -13.54 -1.10 1.08
C LEU A 105 -13.16 0.38 1.16
N VAL A 106 -13.25 1.12 0.04
CA VAL A 106 -13.02 2.57 0.04
C VAL A 106 -14.04 3.28 0.94
N ARG A 107 -15.33 2.92 0.87
CA ARG A 107 -16.37 3.47 1.77
C ARG A 107 -16.08 3.16 3.24
N ARG A 108 -15.63 1.95 3.55
CA ARG A 108 -15.23 1.56 4.91
C ARG A 108 -14.06 2.41 5.44
N ASP A 109 -13.13 2.79 4.57
CA ASP A 109 -12.03 3.69 4.93
C ASP A 109 -12.53 5.13 5.22
N VAL A 110 -13.60 5.58 4.53
CA VAL A 110 -14.30 6.83 4.89
C VAL A 110 -14.93 6.71 6.28
N ASP A 111 -15.66 5.62 6.55
CA ASP A 111 -16.29 5.38 7.86
C ASP A 111 -15.29 5.36 9.01
N ALA A 112 -14.13 4.74 8.78
CA ALA A 112 -13.07 4.65 9.77
C ALA A 112 -12.50 6.03 10.13
N LEU A 113 -12.49 6.98 9.18
CA LEU A 113 -12.02 8.35 9.39
C LEU A 113 -13.10 9.28 9.92
N SER A 114 -14.35 9.10 9.50
CA SER A 114 -15.48 9.88 10.01
C SER A 114 -15.80 9.51 11.45
N GLY A 115 -15.61 8.24 11.83
CA GLY A 115 -15.95 7.72 13.16
C GLY A 115 -17.41 7.24 13.23
N SER A 116 -17.68 6.34 14.18
CA SER A 116 -18.96 5.62 14.27
C SER A 116 -20.20 6.49 14.49
N GLU A 117 -20.02 7.75 14.91
CA GLU A 117 -21.11 8.68 15.19
C GLU A 117 -21.75 9.29 13.92
N PHE A 118 -21.07 9.20 12.78
CA PHE A 118 -21.54 9.79 11.51
C PHE A 118 -22.35 8.80 10.65
N GLY A 119 -22.56 7.58 11.15
CA GLY A 119 -23.20 6.52 10.40
C GLY A 119 -22.26 5.91 9.35
N THR A 120 -22.85 5.15 8.43
CA THR A 120 -22.12 4.44 7.37
C THR A 120 -22.24 5.21 6.07
N TYR A 121 -21.14 5.67 5.50
CA TYR A 121 -21.04 6.36 4.23
C TYR A 121 -21.58 5.48 3.10
N GLN A 122 -22.65 5.95 2.46
CA GLN A 122 -23.30 5.28 1.32
C GLN A 122 -23.00 5.95 -0.02
N GLY A 123 -22.19 7.01 -0.04
CA GLY A 123 -21.89 7.75 -1.25
C GLY A 123 -21.02 6.96 -2.25
N PRO A 124 -20.86 7.49 -3.47
CA PRO A 124 -19.91 6.95 -4.43
C PRO A 124 -18.47 6.93 -3.91
N ALA A 125 -17.66 5.98 -4.38
CA ALA A 125 -16.24 5.88 -4.06
C ALA A 125 -15.40 6.81 -4.97
N ASP A 126 -15.69 8.12 -4.93
CA ASP A 126 -14.97 9.13 -5.70
C ASP A 126 -14.61 10.34 -4.83
N LEU A 127 -13.58 11.08 -5.22
CA LEU A 127 -13.07 12.21 -4.46
C LEU A 127 -14.08 13.35 -4.27
N SER A 128 -14.91 13.61 -5.28
CA SER A 128 -15.89 14.70 -5.22
C SER A 128 -17.00 14.43 -4.21
N SER A 129 -17.27 13.15 -3.94
CA SER A 129 -18.22 12.69 -2.92
C SER A 129 -17.56 12.51 -1.54
N ILE A 130 -16.35 11.95 -1.50
CA ILE A 130 -15.64 11.62 -0.24
C ILE A 130 -15.14 12.86 0.49
N MET A 131 -14.52 13.82 -0.22
CA MET A 131 -13.84 14.94 0.45
C MET A 131 -14.79 15.88 1.22
N PRO A 132 -15.99 16.22 0.72
CA PRO A 132 -16.96 17.00 1.50
C PRO A 132 -17.42 16.28 2.78
N GLU A 133 -17.57 14.95 2.73
CA GLU A 133 -18.03 14.15 3.87
C GLU A 133 -17.02 14.17 5.03
N LEU A 134 -15.74 14.18 4.72
CA LEU A 134 -14.67 14.13 5.73
C LEU A 134 -14.43 15.46 6.44
N ARG A 135 -14.91 16.59 5.90
CA ARG A 135 -14.60 17.91 6.46
C ARG A 135 -15.17 18.08 7.88
N GLY A 136 -16.46 17.82 8.07
CA GLY A 136 -17.12 17.96 9.37
C GLY A 136 -16.52 17.07 10.47
N PRO A 137 -16.27 15.78 10.22
CA PRO A 137 -15.55 14.91 11.15
C PRO A 137 -14.15 15.42 11.52
N LEU A 138 -13.38 15.96 10.57
CA LEU A 138 -12.06 16.52 10.86
C LEU A 138 -12.13 17.76 11.75
N GLU A 139 -13.02 18.69 11.44
CA GLU A 139 -13.25 19.89 12.26
C GLU A 139 -13.64 19.51 13.69
N ARG A 140 -14.54 18.52 13.86
CA ARG A 140 -14.94 18.03 15.18
C ARG A 140 -13.75 17.39 15.91
N LYS A 141 -13.02 16.51 15.24
CA LYS A 141 -11.87 15.83 15.84
C LYS A 141 -10.82 16.83 16.35
N LEU A 142 -10.50 17.85 15.55
CA LEU A 142 -9.54 18.89 15.94
C LEU A 142 -10.03 19.70 17.14
N ARG A 143 -11.33 20.02 17.19
CA ARG A 143 -11.96 20.66 18.34
C ARG A 143 -11.89 19.79 19.60
N ASP A 144 -12.17 18.50 19.47
CA ASP A 144 -12.10 17.53 20.58
C ASP A 144 -10.66 17.33 21.07
N GLU A 145 -9.67 17.49 20.19
CA GLU A 145 -8.23 17.49 20.50
C GLU A 145 -7.75 18.82 21.10
N GLY A 146 -8.62 19.83 21.21
CA GLY A 146 -8.32 21.12 21.84
C GLY A 146 -7.55 22.09 20.95
N VAL A 147 -7.62 21.93 19.62
CA VAL A 147 -7.06 22.89 18.66
C VAL A 147 -7.86 24.20 18.72
N ASP A 148 -7.16 25.34 18.71
CA ASP A 148 -7.78 26.66 18.77
C ASP A 148 -8.68 26.90 17.56
N GLU A 149 -9.87 27.48 17.75
CA GLU A 149 -10.85 27.67 16.65
C GLU A 149 -10.29 28.49 15.47
N GLU A 150 -9.35 29.41 15.74
CA GLU A 150 -8.66 30.18 14.69
C GLU A 150 -7.68 29.34 13.85
N GLU A 151 -7.21 28.22 14.39
CA GLU A 151 -6.28 27.29 13.73
C GLU A 151 -6.98 26.09 13.08
N ILE A 152 -8.22 25.78 13.47
CA ILE A 152 -8.97 24.62 12.96
C ILE A 152 -9.03 24.64 11.43
N ASP A 153 -9.41 25.76 10.81
CA ASP A 153 -9.54 25.83 9.34
C ASP A 153 -8.21 25.52 8.63
N LEU A 154 -7.10 26.05 9.15
CA LEU A 154 -5.76 25.78 8.61
C LEU A 154 -5.38 24.30 8.77
N CYS A 155 -5.63 23.72 9.95
CA CYS A 155 -5.36 22.31 10.22
C CYS A 155 -6.21 21.39 9.34
N VAL A 156 -7.49 21.71 9.16
CA VAL A 156 -8.41 20.98 8.29
C VAL A 156 -7.89 20.99 6.86
N ASP A 157 -7.47 22.13 6.33
CA ASP A 157 -6.99 22.22 4.95
C ASP A 157 -5.71 21.37 4.74
N ILE A 158 -4.76 21.41 5.69
CA ILE A 158 -3.54 20.58 5.65
C ILE A 158 -3.88 19.09 5.70
N MET A 159 -4.80 18.69 6.60
CA MET A 159 -5.24 17.30 6.71
C MET A 159 -6.01 16.85 5.48
N ALA A 160 -6.87 17.72 4.93
CA ALA A 160 -7.69 17.45 3.76
C ALA A 160 -6.82 17.25 2.51
N GLU A 161 -5.73 17.99 2.34
CA GLU A 161 -4.78 17.75 1.23
C GLU A 161 -4.15 16.36 1.30
N ARG A 162 -3.68 15.98 2.48
CA ARG A 162 -3.12 14.65 2.67
C ARG A 162 -4.18 13.58 2.41
N LEU A 163 -5.39 13.73 2.97
CA LEU A 163 -6.48 12.76 2.80
C LEU A 163 -6.89 12.65 1.34
N ARG A 164 -6.96 13.78 0.64
CA ARG A 164 -7.18 13.81 -0.81
C ARG A 164 -6.14 12.98 -1.52
N ALA A 165 -4.85 13.18 -1.27
CA ALA A 165 -3.79 12.39 -1.91
C ALA A 165 -3.95 10.89 -1.65
N TRP A 166 -4.28 10.49 -0.41
CA TRP A 166 -4.48 9.09 -0.06
C TRP A 166 -5.71 8.48 -0.74
N PHE A 167 -6.87 9.15 -0.70
CA PHE A 167 -8.06 8.68 -1.39
C PHE A 167 -7.90 8.70 -2.91
N THR A 168 -7.13 9.62 -3.48
CA THR A 168 -6.77 9.58 -4.91
C THR A 168 -6.06 8.26 -5.22
N PHE A 169 -5.12 7.84 -4.39
CA PHE A 169 -4.45 6.55 -4.54
C PHE A 169 -5.40 5.36 -4.34
N LEU A 170 -6.28 5.39 -3.33
CA LEU A 170 -7.24 4.30 -3.11
C LEU A 170 -8.20 4.14 -4.30
N VAL A 171 -8.74 5.24 -4.83
CA VAL A 171 -9.62 5.20 -6.00
C VAL A 171 -8.85 4.73 -7.24
N ALA A 172 -7.63 5.21 -7.45
CA ALA A 172 -6.76 4.74 -8.53
C ALA A 172 -6.48 3.23 -8.44
N ALA A 173 -6.24 2.72 -7.23
CA ALA A 173 -5.97 1.31 -7.01
C ALA A 173 -7.21 0.41 -7.05
N GLU A 174 -8.39 0.95 -6.74
CA GLU A 174 -9.68 0.27 -6.93
C GLU A 174 -10.02 0.10 -8.41
N SER A 175 -9.79 1.13 -9.21
CA SER A 175 -10.14 1.11 -10.64
C SER A 175 -9.12 0.39 -11.52
N ALA A 176 -7.94 0.05 -10.99
CA ALA A 176 -6.88 -0.60 -11.73
C ALA A 176 -7.01 -2.14 -11.72
N ASP A 177 -6.88 -2.74 -12.91
CA ASP A 177 -6.73 -4.20 -13.02
C ASP A 177 -5.47 -4.68 -12.28
N VAL A 178 -5.60 -5.82 -11.57
CA VAL A 178 -4.44 -6.48 -10.93
C VAL A 178 -3.75 -7.37 -11.98
N PRO A 179 -2.41 -7.27 -12.17
CA PRO A 179 -1.69 -8.08 -13.15
C PRO A 179 -1.45 -9.49 -12.59
N THR A 180 -2.49 -10.33 -12.67
CA THR A 180 -2.55 -11.67 -12.06
C THR A 180 -1.57 -12.68 -12.67
N GLU A 181 -1.00 -12.38 -13.84
CA GLU A 181 0.11 -13.11 -14.46
C GLU A 181 1.43 -12.94 -13.71
N VAL A 182 1.53 -11.94 -12.81
CA VAL A 182 2.61 -11.83 -11.83
C VAL A 182 2.20 -12.59 -10.58
N ILE A 183 2.70 -13.82 -10.47
CA ILE A 183 2.46 -14.68 -9.30
C ILE A 183 3.51 -14.35 -8.22
N PRO A 184 3.12 -13.84 -7.04
CA PRO A 184 4.07 -13.56 -5.97
C PRO A 184 4.66 -14.85 -5.41
N VAL A 185 5.93 -14.80 -5.01
CA VAL A 185 6.61 -15.96 -4.42
C VAL A 185 6.20 -16.19 -2.96
N GLY A 186 5.58 -15.18 -2.33
CA GLY A 186 5.08 -15.23 -0.97
C GLY A 186 4.06 -14.14 -0.67
N VAL A 187 3.05 -14.48 0.11
CA VAL A 187 2.07 -13.56 0.67
C VAL A 187 2.02 -13.78 2.17
N MET A 188 2.23 -12.71 2.94
CA MET A 188 2.14 -12.73 4.40
C MET A 188 0.84 -12.05 4.84
N LEU A 189 0.04 -12.75 5.65
CA LEU A 189 -1.29 -12.32 6.09
C LEU A 189 -1.41 -12.41 7.61
N ALA A 190 -2.23 -11.55 8.20
CA ALA A 190 -2.73 -11.74 9.55
C ALA A 190 -3.80 -12.85 9.53
N ASP A 191 -3.97 -13.56 10.65
CA ASP A 191 -4.95 -14.66 10.78
C ASP A 191 -6.36 -14.20 11.15
N ASP A 192 -6.64 -12.89 11.14
CA ASP A 192 -7.95 -12.30 11.40
C ASP A 192 -8.95 -12.37 10.23
N GLY A 193 -8.49 -12.86 9.08
CA GLY A 193 -9.32 -13.05 7.88
C GLY A 193 -9.71 -11.76 7.16
N ALA A 194 -9.16 -10.60 7.53
CA ALA A 194 -9.50 -9.33 6.87
C ALA A 194 -8.76 -9.12 5.53
N ARG A 195 -7.69 -9.88 5.27
CA ARG A 195 -6.89 -9.85 4.04
C ARG A 195 -6.75 -11.27 3.47
N PHE A 196 -6.62 -11.36 2.15
CA PHE A 196 -6.60 -12.64 1.43
C PHE A 196 -5.74 -12.56 0.16
N PRO A 197 -5.16 -13.69 -0.32
CA PRO A 197 -4.47 -13.74 -1.61
C PRO A 197 -5.44 -13.40 -2.75
N HIS A 198 -4.94 -12.90 -3.89
CA HIS A 198 -5.83 -12.57 -5.01
C HIS A 198 -6.51 -13.85 -5.53
N PRO A 199 -7.85 -13.86 -5.74
CA PRO A 199 -8.60 -15.08 -6.07
C PRO A 199 -8.27 -15.67 -7.45
N ALA A 200 -7.67 -14.88 -8.34
CA ALA A 200 -7.25 -15.35 -9.66
C ALA A 200 -5.95 -16.17 -9.66
N TRP A 201 -5.17 -16.16 -8.56
CA TRP A 201 -3.97 -16.97 -8.51
C TRP A 201 -4.32 -18.44 -8.27
N PRO A 202 -3.76 -19.39 -9.04
CA PRO A 202 -4.04 -20.81 -8.85
C PRO A 202 -3.68 -21.29 -7.45
N GLU A 203 -4.48 -22.20 -6.90
CA GLU A 203 -4.20 -22.82 -5.60
C GLU A 203 -2.81 -23.48 -5.60
N GLY A 204 -2.02 -23.23 -4.55
CA GLY A 204 -0.66 -23.74 -4.42
C GLY A 204 0.40 -23.06 -5.29
N SER A 205 0.02 -22.10 -6.16
CA SER A 205 1.00 -21.32 -6.94
C SER A 205 1.71 -20.25 -6.11
N VAL A 206 1.08 -19.80 -5.02
CA VAL A 206 1.58 -18.79 -4.11
C VAL A 206 1.76 -19.42 -2.74
N ARG A 207 2.91 -19.16 -2.11
CA ARG A 207 3.12 -19.51 -0.70
C ARG A 207 2.44 -18.49 0.19
N ILE A 208 1.55 -18.94 1.07
CA ILE A 208 0.84 -18.07 2.01
C ILE A 208 1.32 -18.37 3.42
N GLU A 209 1.74 -17.33 4.13
CA GLU A 209 2.13 -17.39 5.55
C GLU A 209 1.10 -16.61 6.36
N TYR A 210 0.43 -17.29 7.29
CA TYR A 210 -0.50 -16.68 8.23
C TYR A 210 0.20 -16.46 9.57
N LEU A 211 0.11 -15.25 10.09
CA LEU A 211 0.71 -14.86 11.36
C LEU A 211 -0.38 -14.46 12.35
N ALA A 212 -0.22 -14.88 13.60
CA ALA A 212 -1.17 -14.57 14.66
C ALA A 212 -1.25 -13.05 14.89
N GLY A 213 -2.42 -12.43 14.79
CA GLY A 213 -2.61 -11.00 15.04
C GLY A 213 -3.70 -10.37 14.20
N ARG A 214 -3.86 -9.05 14.30
CA ARG A 214 -4.82 -8.32 13.47
C ARG A 214 -4.15 -7.68 12.27
N SER A 215 -4.94 -7.47 11.24
CA SER A 215 -4.51 -6.80 10.04
C SER A 215 -3.98 -5.39 10.36
N GLY A 216 -2.80 -5.08 9.84
CA GLY A 216 -2.08 -3.83 10.12
C GLY A 216 -1.35 -3.80 11.47
N GLU A 217 -1.23 -4.93 12.17
CA GLU A 217 -0.37 -5.10 13.36
C GLU A 217 0.86 -5.96 13.06
N LEU A 218 1.00 -6.53 11.85
CA LEU A 218 2.15 -7.35 11.50
C LEU A 218 3.45 -6.54 11.46
N LEU A 219 3.38 -5.28 11.01
CA LEU A 219 4.54 -4.42 10.96
C LEU A 219 5.00 -4.06 12.38
N GLY A 220 6.25 -4.39 12.69
CA GLY A 220 6.86 -4.14 14.01
C GLY A 220 6.92 -5.36 14.93
N ARG A 221 6.43 -6.53 14.49
CA ARG A 221 6.55 -7.79 15.23
C ARG A 221 7.76 -8.60 14.76
N LEU A 222 8.49 -9.18 15.71
CA LEU A 222 9.69 -9.98 15.43
C LEU A 222 9.38 -11.19 14.53
N GLU A 223 8.33 -11.93 14.85
CA GLU A 223 7.86 -13.09 14.07
C GLU A 223 7.56 -12.74 12.61
N SER A 224 6.99 -11.55 12.38
CA SER A 224 6.74 -11.05 11.02
C SER A 224 8.03 -10.76 10.27
N MET A 225 9.07 -10.27 10.95
CA MET A 225 10.37 -10.03 10.34
C MET A 225 11.09 -11.34 10.01
N GLU A 226 11.06 -12.33 10.91
CA GLU A 226 11.62 -13.66 10.67
C GLU A 226 10.95 -14.34 9.45
N THR A 227 9.63 -14.25 9.37
CA THR A 227 8.86 -14.78 8.25
C THR A 227 9.20 -14.06 6.95
N LEU A 228 9.32 -12.74 6.98
CA LEU A 228 9.73 -11.94 5.82
C LEU A 228 11.15 -12.28 5.36
N GLU A 229 12.09 -12.51 6.27
CA GLU A 229 13.46 -12.92 5.91
C GLU A 229 13.47 -14.27 5.21
N LEU A 230 12.67 -15.24 5.68
CA LEU A 230 12.56 -16.54 5.03
C LEU A 230 12.00 -16.43 3.61
N LEU A 231 10.96 -15.59 3.41
CA LEU A 231 10.42 -15.31 2.07
C LEU A 231 11.46 -14.58 1.21
N TRP A 232 12.19 -13.62 1.78
CA TRP A 232 13.22 -12.85 1.08
C TRP A 232 14.39 -13.72 0.64
N GLN A 233 14.94 -14.55 1.52
CA GLN A 233 16.02 -15.48 1.19
C GLN A 233 15.63 -16.42 0.04
N ARG A 234 14.40 -16.92 0.05
CA ARG A 234 13.88 -17.74 -1.05
C ARG A 234 13.75 -16.97 -2.36
N ALA A 235 13.22 -15.74 -2.31
CA ALA A 235 13.14 -14.88 -3.48
C ALA A 235 14.53 -14.66 -4.10
N CYS A 236 15.54 -14.41 -3.27
CA CYS A 236 16.92 -14.25 -3.73
C CYS A 236 17.56 -15.54 -4.28
N ALA A 237 17.08 -16.72 -3.89
CA ALA A 237 17.59 -18.01 -4.35
C ALA A 237 17.08 -18.43 -5.74
N ILE A 238 16.11 -17.72 -6.32
CA ILE A 238 15.55 -18.05 -7.64
C ILE A 238 16.62 -17.76 -8.73
N PRO A 239 17.08 -18.78 -9.48
CA PRO A 239 18.19 -18.67 -10.43
C PRO A 239 18.03 -17.50 -11.40
N ARG A 240 19.09 -16.69 -11.56
CA ARG A 240 19.10 -15.50 -12.41
C ARG A 240 19.31 -15.78 -13.88
#